data_AF-A0A2E9U4P5-F1
#
_entry.id   AF-A0A2E9U4P5-F1
#
_cell.length_a   1.000
_cell.length_b   1.000
_cell.length_c   1.000
_cell.angle_alpha   90.00
_cell.angle_beta   90.00
_cell.angle_gamma   90.00
#
_symmetry.space_group_name_H-M   'P 1'
#
loop_
_entity.id
_entity.type
_entity.pdbx_description
1 polymer ?
#
loop_
_entity_poly.entity_id
_entity_poly.type
_entity_poly.pdbx_seq_one_letter_code
_entity_poly.pdbx_strand_id
1 'polypeptide(L)'
;MLIAAVFSYQILYASYIDLNITPDIDTLTETGLESKTVSEKSFLAKVLLPEGEWIWGTSTFLIYVVPFFFFLNALIFIPIGQLLGEKMKKFPPLKAYTIDISGSLAGIFALSALSFFSVQPIWWFLFGFIIYLRFLTNFKSKAIGIVFFAISLVFIGLLGSNTFWSPYYKIIMEEPNKFGEFTLTVNDDNILTSVNFSRFENIKNHYILPYLFKQPKNVLIVGAGTGNDVYVASLNNVPDIDAVEIDPTIISFADFHPNKPYDDSNVNVIVNDARNYIKTTDKKYDMVVYGLLDSHRVFAQQSSVRLDNLVYTKEAMEETKKILKNDSVVALSFWVGKDFIETKIFNLLKSTFDLEPLVIKTGSVKTFIVGEDVKKIELPYGLPYTQIKDIPVIVPSDNYPFLYLKNKLKDTSYIRILIIILLITFFMLMFLTSGFKSLSWHFFFLGAGFLLIETKSITEMALMFGSTWIINSFVIGGILIMILFANYYVSTFKINIKHFYLFLLLSIVINFLMKPSSFLQDALIFKIIAILIVSSPVFFAGVIFATSFKKIKDIPNRFGSNILGAVLGGALEYSSLLFGIKGLYIIAFVTYILSYILIRR
;
A
#
# COMPACT_ATOMS: atom_id res chain seq x y z
N MET A 1 19.98 -20.36 2.52
CA MET A 1 19.21 -19.80 1.38
C MET A 1 19.02 -18.29 1.50
N LEU A 2 18.47 -17.75 2.60
CA LEU A 2 18.39 -16.29 2.81
C LEU A 2 19.78 -15.62 2.75
N ILE A 3 20.76 -16.21 3.44
CA ILE A 3 22.17 -15.80 3.41
C ILE A 3 22.73 -15.91 1.98
N ALA A 4 22.42 -16.99 1.26
CA ALA A 4 22.88 -17.17 -0.12
C ALA A 4 22.27 -16.13 -1.08
N ALA A 5 21.00 -15.74 -0.89
CA ALA A 5 20.37 -14.68 -1.68
C ALA A 5 21.01 -13.30 -1.42
N VAL A 6 21.39 -13.02 -0.17
CA VAL A 6 22.16 -11.83 0.21
C VAL A 6 23.57 -11.84 -0.42
N PHE A 7 24.24 -12.99 -0.46
CA PHE A 7 25.54 -13.12 -1.14
C PHE A 7 25.44 -13.08 -2.67
N SER A 8 24.40 -13.66 -3.27
CA SER A 8 24.14 -13.57 -4.71
C SER A 8 23.89 -12.13 -5.15
N TYR A 9 23.21 -11.34 -4.32
CA TYR A 9 23.05 -9.90 -4.52
C TYR A 9 24.40 -9.17 -4.57
N GLN A 10 25.30 -9.45 -3.64
CA GLN A 10 26.65 -8.85 -3.61
C GLN A 10 27.48 -9.20 -4.84
N ILE A 11 27.47 -10.46 -5.29
CA ILE A 11 28.28 -10.90 -6.44
C ILE A 11 27.79 -10.25 -7.74
N LEU A 12 26.47 -10.18 -7.94
CA LEU A 12 25.87 -9.51 -9.09
C LEU A 12 26.11 -8.00 -9.07
N TYR A 13 26.09 -7.37 -7.89
CA TYR A 13 26.32 -5.94 -7.74
C TYR A 13 27.80 -5.56 -7.95
N ALA A 14 28.74 -6.30 -7.37
CA ALA A 14 30.18 -6.08 -7.55
C ALA A 14 30.61 -6.22 -9.02
N SER A 15 29.97 -7.13 -9.76
CA SER A 15 30.22 -7.32 -11.19
C SER A 15 29.65 -6.20 -12.07
N TYR A 16 28.71 -5.40 -11.55
CA TYR A 16 28.07 -4.29 -12.27
C TYR A 16 28.85 -2.97 -12.11
N ILE A 17 29.51 -2.75 -10.96
CA ILE A 17 30.34 -1.56 -10.72
C ILE A 17 31.59 -1.54 -11.60
N ASP A 18 32.27 -2.68 -11.80
CA ASP A 18 33.52 -2.76 -12.57
C ASP A 18 33.36 -2.38 -14.06
N LEU A 19 32.13 -2.12 -14.53
CA LEU A 19 31.83 -1.74 -15.90
C LEU A 19 31.45 -0.26 -16.09
N ASN A 20 31.27 0.56 -15.05
CA ASN A 20 30.88 1.98 -15.17
C ASN A 20 31.67 2.91 -14.22
N ILE A 21 32.70 3.54 -14.79
CA ILE A 21 33.27 4.88 -14.53
C ILE A 21 33.16 5.45 -13.09
N THR A 22 34.30 5.52 -12.40
CA THR A 22 34.55 6.40 -11.24
C THR A 22 34.83 7.84 -11.68
N PRO A 23 34.27 8.86 -11.01
CA PRO A 23 34.90 10.18 -10.95
C PRO A 23 35.56 10.43 -9.58
N ASP A 24 36.69 11.14 -9.64
CA ASP A 24 37.55 11.60 -8.54
C ASP A 24 36.79 12.31 -7.42
N ILE A 25 37.09 11.92 -6.18
CA ILE A 25 36.69 12.58 -4.95
C ILE A 25 37.87 13.43 -4.50
N ASP A 26 37.88 14.74 -4.81
CA ASP A 26 38.71 15.70 -4.05
C ASP A 26 38.40 17.20 -4.28
N THR A 27 37.25 17.58 -4.87
CA THR A 27 36.84 18.99 -4.90
C THR A 27 35.34 19.11 -4.67
N LEU A 28 34.93 19.75 -3.56
CA LEU A 28 33.71 20.54 -3.35
C LEU A 28 33.42 20.66 -1.83
N THR A 29 34.02 21.68 -1.21
CA THR A 29 33.57 22.24 0.07
C THR A 29 33.25 23.70 -0.19
N GLU A 30 31.98 24.11 0.01
CA GLU A 30 31.52 25.47 0.43
C GLU A 30 30.04 25.80 0.14
N THR A 31 29.24 24.95 -0.51
CA THR A 31 27.80 25.25 -0.73
C THR A 31 26.90 24.37 0.14
N GLY A 32 26.02 25.03 0.90
CA GLY A 32 25.17 24.43 1.93
C GLY A 32 24.27 23.28 1.48
N LEU A 33 24.05 22.35 2.41
CA LEU A 33 23.11 21.23 2.34
C LEU A 33 23.11 20.48 1.00
N GLU A 34 24.24 19.85 0.67
CA GLU A 34 24.10 18.52 0.10
C GLU A 34 23.48 17.62 1.17
N SER A 35 22.41 16.91 0.81
CA SER A 35 22.00 15.75 1.58
C SER A 35 23.23 14.87 1.70
N LYS A 36 23.80 14.77 2.91
CA LYS A 36 24.66 13.63 3.22
C LYS A 36 23.78 12.41 3.01
N THR A 37 23.92 11.78 1.85
CA THR A 37 23.31 10.48 1.63
C THR A 37 23.92 9.55 2.67
N VAL A 38 23.02 8.96 3.47
CA VAL A 38 23.24 7.93 4.49
C VAL A 38 24.62 7.98 5.18
N SER A 39 24.73 8.89 6.14
CA SER A 39 25.81 8.91 7.11
C SER A 39 25.84 7.61 7.93
N GLU A 40 26.88 6.81 7.71
CA GLU A 40 27.53 5.94 8.71
C GLU A 40 26.63 5.26 9.77
N LYS A 41 25.96 4.14 9.44
CA LYS A 41 25.99 2.88 10.23
C LYS A 41 25.02 1.82 9.70
N SER A 42 25.60 0.92 8.93
CA SER A 42 25.47 -0.55 8.99
C SER A 42 26.30 -1.05 7.82
N PHE A 43 27.43 -1.70 8.10
CA PHE A 43 28.29 -2.31 7.06
C PHE A 43 27.46 -3.19 6.10
N LEU A 44 26.38 -3.79 6.61
CA LEU A 44 25.41 -4.57 5.84
C LEU A 44 24.39 -3.73 5.05
N ALA A 45 24.01 -2.53 5.50
CA ALA A 45 23.10 -1.64 4.75
C ALA A 45 23.79 -1.07 3.49
N LYS A 46 25.05 -0.64 3.61
CA LYS A 46 25.89 -0.25 2.46
C LYS A 46 26.12 -1.41 1.47
N VAL A 47 26.00 -2.65 1.97
CA VAL A 47 26.18 -3.90 1.21
C VAL A 47 24.88 -4.38 0.54
N LEU A 48 23.71 -4.01 1.07
CA LEU A 48 22.40 -4.49 0.63
C LEU A 48 21.61 -3.45 -0.20
N LEU A 49 21.95 -2.17 -0.07
CA LEU A 49 21.27 -1.05 -0.73
C LEU A 49 22.31 0.01 -1.13
N PRO A 50 22.96 -0.13 -2.28
CA PRO A 50 23.88 0.85 -2.79
C PRO A 50 23.15 2.04 -3.43
N GLU A 51 23.68 3.23 -3.20
CA GLU A 51 23.18 4.52 -3.68
C GLU A 51 23.55 4.79 -5.15
N GLY A 52 22.74 5.61 -5.83
CA GLY A 52 23.09 6.28 -7.09
C GLY A 52 22.53 5.63 -8.38
N GLU A 53 21.97 6.48 -9.25
CA GLU A 53 21.41 6.20 -10.60
C GLU A 53 20.19 5.26 -10.69
N TRP A 54 19.12 5.70 -10.05
CA TRP A 54 17.84 5.01 -10.01
C TRP A 54 16.97 5.38 -11.21
N ILE A 55 16.60 4.39 -12.03
CA ILE A 55 15.29 4.17 -12.69
C ILE A 55 15.42 3.18 -13.88
N TRP A 56 16.56 3.11 -14.56
CA TRP A 56 16.74 2.20 -15.72
C TRP A 56 17.51 0.92 -15.39
N GLY A 57 18.54 0.98 -14.53
CA GLY A 57 19.24 -0.21 -14.03
C GLY A 57 18.40 -1.02 -13.03
N THR A 58 17.62 -0.34 -12.19
CA THR A 58 16.80 -0.94 -11.13
C THR A 58 15.60 -1.72 -11.64
N SER A 59 14.95 -1.27 -12.72
CA SER A 59 13.86 -2.02 -13.35
C SER A 59 14.34 -3.35 -13.93
N THR A 60 15.51 -3.36 -14.58
CA THR A 60 16.14 -4.59 -15.10
C THR A 60 16.53 -5.53 -13.97
N PHE A 61 17.07 -5.02 -12.88
CA PHE A 61 17.39 -5.82 -11.69
C PHE A 61 16.14 -6.43 -11.04
N LEU A 62 15.08 -5.65 -10.83
CA LEU A 62 13.82 -6.12 -10.22
C LEU A 62 13.13 -7.21 -11.06
N ILE A 63 13.31 -7.19 -12.39
CA ILE A 63 12.81 -8.22 -13.31
C ILE A 63 13.34 -9.62 -12.94
N TYR A 64 14.55 -9.73 -12.39
CA TYR A 64 15.12 -11.02 -11.99
C TYR A 64 14.95 -11.31 -10.49
N VAL A 65 15.08 -10.29 -9.65
CA VAL A 65 15.08 -10.46 -8.20
C VAL A 65 13.70 -10.79 -7.65
N VAL A 66 12.64 -10.13 -8.14
CA VAL A 66 11.27 -10.42 -7.68
C VAL A 66 10.88 -11.88 -8.02
N PRO A 67 11.06 -12.37 -9.26
CA PRO A 67 10.75 -13.77 -9.56
C PRO A 67 11.67 -14.76 -8.85
N PHE A 68 12.94 -14.41 -8.58
CA PHE A 68 13.85 -15.25 -7.80
C PHE A 68 13.35 -15.43 -6.36
N PHE A 69 12.99 -14.34 -5.66
CA PHE A 69 12.42 -14.43 -4.31
C PHE A 69 11.04 -15.12 -4.31
N PHE A 70 10.22 -14.90 -5.34
CA PHE A 70 8.98 -15.66 -5.52
C PHE A 70 9.25 -17.17 -5.60
N PHE A 71 10.23 -17.59 -6.41
CA PHE A 71 10.64 -18.98 -6.53
C PHE A 71 11.16 -19.55 -5.20
N LEU A 72 12.03 -18.82 -4.49
CA LEU A 72 12.53 -19.25 -3.18
C LEU A 72 11.41 -19.40 -2.15
N ASN A 73 10.48 -18.45 -2.10
CA ASN A 73 9.31 -18.53 -1.21
C ASN A 73 8.46 -19.74 -1.57
N ALA A 74 8.17 -19.96 -2.87
CA ALA A 74 7.41 -21.12 -3.31
C ALA A 74 8.06 -22.44 -2.84
N LEU A 75 9.39 -22.58 -2.96
CA LEU A 75 10.12 -23.76 -2.48
C LEU A 75 9.95 -24.00 -0.97
N ILE A 76 10.00 -22.94 -0.16
CA ILE A 76 9.84 -23.03 1.30
C ILE A 76 8.42 -23.51 1.67
N PHE A 77 7.41 -23.11 0.90
CA PHE A 77 6.01 -23.50 1.15
C PHE A 77 5.63 -24.88 0.60
N ILE A 78 6.42 -25.51 -0.29
CA ILE A 78 6.15 -26.87 -0.79
C ILE A 78 5.93 -27.89 0.35
N PRO A 79 6.88 -28.11 1.29
CA PRO A 79 6.72 -29.12 2.33
C PRO A 79 5.54 -28.81 3.27
N ILE A 80 5.30 -27.52 3.57
CA ILE A 80 4.17 -27.07 4.39
C ILE A 80 2.85 -27.37 3.68
N GLY A 81 2.76 -27.07 2.37
CA GLY A 81 1.59 -27.35 1.54
C GLY A 81 1.31 -28.85 1.38
N GLN A 82 2.35 -29.67 1.24
CA GLN A 82 2.22 -31.14 1.22
C GLN A 82 1.65 -31.66 2.55
N LEU A 83 2.21 -31.19 3.67
CA LEU A 83 1.72 -31.56 4.99
C LEU A 83 0.27 -31.12 5.22
N LEU A 84 -0.08 -29.90 4.82
CA LEU A 84 -1.46 -29.41 4.86
C LEU A 84 -2.37 -30.35 4.07
N GLY A 85 -2.00 -30.68 2.83
CA GLY A 85 -2.74 -31.62 1.98
C GLY A 85 -2.94 -32.99 2.63
N GLU A 86 -1.90 -33.57 3.24
CA GLU A 86 -1.99 -34.84 3.97
C GLU A 86 -2.90 -34.78 5.19
N LYS A 87 -2.86 -33.68 5.96
CA LYS A 87 -3.74 -33.50 7.12
C LYS A 87 -5.19 -33.28 6.70
N MET A 88 -5.42 -32.51 5.64
CA MET A 88 -6.76 -32.28 5.10
C MET A 88 -7.44 -33.59 4.67
N LYS A 89 -6.70 -34.55 4.10
CA LYS A 89 -7.23 -35.88 3.74
C LYS A 89 -7.83 -36.66 4.93
N LYS A 90 -7.47 -36.31 6.18
CA LYS A 90 -7.96 -36.99 7.38
C LYS A 90 -9.36 -36.52 7.82
N PHE A 91 -9.88 -35.46 7.21
CA PHE A 91 -11.17 -34.88 7.54
C PHE A 91 -12.09 -34.89 6.32
N PRO A 92 -13.43 -34.89 6.52
CA PRO A 92 -14.36 -34.59 5.44
C PRO A 92 -13.98 -33.26 4.75
N PRO A 93 -14.09 -33.13 3.41
CA PRO A 93 -13.55 -31.98 2.67
C PRO A 93 -13.97 -30.62 3.25
N LEU A 94 -15.27 -30.46 3.53
CA LEU A 94 -15.80 -29.19 4.04
C LEU A 94 -15.35 -28.89 5.47
N LYS A 95 -15.17 -29.93 6.30
CA LYS A 95 -14.64 -29.77 7.67
C LYS A 95 -13.16 -29.40 7.63
N ALA A 96 -12.37 -30.04 6.76
CA ALA A 96 -10.97 -29.69 6.55
C ALA A 96 -10.82 -28.22 6.16
N TYR A 97 -11.61 -27.78 5.16
CA TYR A 97 -11.59 -26.40 4.68
C TYR A 97 -12.07 -25.39 5.73
N THR A 98 -13.08 -25.74 6.53
CA THR A 98 -13.55 -24.86 7.63
C THR A 98 -12.47 -24.67 8.70
N ILE A 99 -11.74 -25.72 9.06
CA ILE A 99 -10.63 -25.63 10.02
C ILE A 99 -9.50 -24.75 9.45
N ASP A 100 -9.16 -24.93 8.18
CA ASP A 100 -8.14 -24.16 7.48
C ASP A 100 -8.46 -22.65 7.51
N ILE A 101 -9.66 -22.26 7.06
CA ILE A 101 -10.11 -20.86 7.05
C ILE A 101 -10.22 -20.29 8.47
N SER A 102 -10.65 -21.09 9.44
CA SER A 102 -10.69 -20.65 10.85
C SER A 102 -9.28 -20.36 11.39
N GLY A 103 -8.30 -21.17 11.00
CA GLY A 103 -6.89 -20.94 11.31
C GLY A 103 -6.36 -19.65 10.66
N SER A 104 -6.67 -19.42 9.39
CA SER A 104 -6.34 -18.15 8.71
C SER A 104 -6.96 -16.95 9.42
N LEU A 105 -8.23 -17.02 9.83
CA LEU A 105 -8.93 -15.95 10.54
C LEU A 105 -8.28 -15.67 11.91
N ALA A 106 -7.94 -16.71 12.66
CA ALA A 106 -7.19 -16.57 13.91
C ALA A 106 -5.81 -15.94 13.68
N GLY A 107 -5.14 -16.28 12.59
CA GLY A 107 -3.87 -15.67 12.17
C GLY A 107 -3.99 -14.18 11.88
N ILE A 108 -5.05 -13.75 11.19
CA ILE A 108 -5.33 -12.33 10.94
C ILE A 108 -5.53 -11.59 12.28
N PHE A 109 -6.38 -12.10 13.18
CA PHE A 109 -6.57 -11.46 14.49
C PHE A 109 -5.29 -11.40 15.33
N ALA A 110 -4.48 -12.46 15.31
CA ALA A 110 -3.20 -12.47 16.00
C ALA A 110 -2.24 -11.41 15.43
N LEU A 111 -2.15 -11.31 14.10
CA LEU A 111 -1.31 -10.30 13.45
C LEU A 111 -1.81 -8.88 13.74
N SER A 112 -3.12 -8.64 13.67
CA SER A 112 -3.72 -7.34 14.00
C SER A 112 -3.44 -6.94 15.45
N ALA A 113 -3.50 -7.89 16.39
CA ALA A 113 -3.15 -7.63 17.79
C ALA A 113 -1.65 -7.30 17.94
N LEU A 114 -0.77 -8.03 17.26
CA LEU A 114 0.67 -7.76 17.27
C LEU A 114 0.99 -6.37 16.69
N SER A 115 0.33 -5.96 15.62
CA SER A 115 0.44 -4.61 15.04
C SER A 115 -0.11 -3.54 15.97
N PHE A 116 -1.24 -3.77 16.62
CA PHE A 116 -1.83 -2.83 17.59
C PHE A 116 -0.87 -2.52 18.75
N PHE A 117 -0.16 -3.54 19.25
CA PHE A 117 0.82 -3.39 20.32
C PHE A 117 2.23 -3.05 19.82
N SER A 118 2.41 -2.76 18.53
CA SER A 118 3.72 -2.40 17.97
C SER A 118 4.82 -3.42 18.30
N VAL A 119 4.46 -4.71 18.33
CA VAL A 119 5.39 -5.78 18.74
C VAL A 119 6.50 -5.92 17.70
N GLN A 120 7.76 -5.93 18.16
CA GLN A 120 8.91 -6.06 17.26
C GLN A 120 8.93 -7.41 16.50
N PRO A 121 9.43 -7.44 15.25
CA PRO A 121 9.44 -8.65 14.42
C PRO A 121 10.11 -9.86 15.06
N ILE A 122 11.12 -9.66 15.92
CA ILE A 122 11.81 -10.73 16.63
C ILE A 122 10.84 -11.69 17.34
N TRP A 123 9.76 -11.16 17.90
CA TRP A 123 8.73 -11.94 18.59
C TRP A 123 7.84 -12.72 17.63
N TRP A 124 7.51 -12.13 16.47
CA TRP A 124 6.69 -12.78 15.44
C TRP A 124 7.44 -13.97 14.85
N PHE A 125 8.71 -13.75 14.52
CA PHE A 125 9.60 -14.81 14.05
C PHE A 125 9.78 -15.86 15.13
N LEU A 126 10.13 -15.50 16.37
CA LEU A 126 10.26 -16.45 17.49
C LEU A 126 9.04 -17.36 17.61
N PHE A 127 7.83 -16.78 17.60
CA PHE A 127 6.59 -17.54 17.66
C PHE A 127 6.42 -18.49 16.45
N GLY A 128 6.59 -17.99 15.23
CA GLY A 128 6.50 -18.79 14.01
C GLY A 128 7.52 -19.94 13.99
N PHE A 129 8.73 -19.69 14.48
CA PHE A 129 9.78 -20.69 14.58
C PHE A 129 9.51 -21.75 15.65
N ILE A 130 8.96 -21.38 16.81
CA ILE A 130 8.53 -22.35 17.84
C ILE A 130 7.50 -23.32 17.24
N ILE A 131 6.55 -22.80 16.45
CA ILE A 131 5.60 -23.63 15.72
C ILE A 131 6.32 -24.51 14.69
N TYR A 132 7.25 -23.94 13.94
CA TYR A 132 8.00 -24.66 12.90
C TYR A 132 8.81 -25.83 13.45
N LEU A 133 9.41 -25.69 14.64
CA LEU A 133 10.20 -26.75 15.30
C LEU A 133 9.38 -28.02 15.56
N ARG A 134 8.05 -27.94 15.64
CA ARG A 134 7.17 -29.10 15.79
C ARG A 134 7.11 -29.96 14.53
N PHE A 135 7.42 -29.40 13.37
CA PHE A 135 7.44 -30.13 12.09
C PHE A 135 8.77 -30.84 11.83
N LEU A 136 9.84 -30.49 12.57
CA LEU A 136 11.14 -31.15 12.49
C LEU A 136 11.15 -32.39 13.39
N THR A 137 11.04 -33.57 12.78
CA THR A 137 10.87 -34.85 13.51
C THR A 137 12.18 -35.53 13.88
N ASN A 138 13.26 -35.34 13.12
CA ASN A 138 14.57 -35.93 13.39
C ASN A 138 15.41 -34.97 14.26
N PHE A 139 16.12 -35.51 15.25
CA PHE A 139 17.05 -34.75 16.10
C PHE A 139 18.06 -33.92 15.28
N LYS A 140 18.65 -34.49 14.22
CA LYS A 140 19.62 -33.76 13.37
C LYS A 140 18.99 -32.55 12.70
N SER A 141 17.82 -32.70 12.08
CA SER A 141 17.14 -31.58 11.43
C SER A 141 16.66 -30.54 12.43
N LYS A 142 16.22 -30.97 13.61
CA LYS A 142 15.83 -30.09 14.71
C LYS A 142 17.02 -29.28 15.24
N ALA A 143 18.16 -29.92 15.48
CA ALA A 143 19.38 -29.24 15.92
C ALA A 143 19.88 -28.22 14.89
N ILE A 144 19.94 -28.61 13.62
CA ILE A 144 20.29 -27.69 12.51
C ILE A 144 19.29 -26.54 12.43
N GLY A 145 17.99 -26.85 12.50
CA GLY A 145 16.91 -25.86 12.48
C GLY A 145 17.04 -24.85 13.62
N ILE A 146 17.34 -25.30 14.84
CA ILE A 146 17.58 -24.44 16.01
C ILE A 146 18.79 -23.53 15.79
N VAL A 147 19.89 -24.03 15.22
CA VAL A 147 21.09 -23.22 14.95
C VAL A 147 20.78 -22.12 13.92
N PHE A 148 20.18 -22.48 12.78
CA PHE A 148 19.81 -21.48 11.76
C PHE A 148 18.75 -20.50 12.28
N PHE A 149 17.85 -20.96 13.15
CA PHE A 149 16.89 -20.11 13.81
C PHE A 149 17.55 -19.10 14.75
N ALA A 150 18.45 -19.55 15.61
CA ALA A 150 19.20 -18.67 16.51
C ALA A 150 19.98 -17.61 15.72
N ILE A 151 20.65 -18.02 14.64
CA ILE A 151 21.33 -17.10 13.71
C ILE A 151 20.33 -16.08 13.14
N SER A 152 19.18 -16.54 12.65
CA SER A 152 18.16 -15.67 12.05
C SER A 152 17.60 -14.66 13.07
N LEU A 153 17.35 -15.08 14.32
CA LEU A 153 16.91 -14.18 15.38
C LEU A 153 17.97 -13.13 15.73
N VAL A 154 19.25 -13.52 15.77
CA VAL A 154 20.34 -12.56 15.97
C VAL A 154 20.35 -11.54 14.83
N PHE A 155 20.24 -11.98 13.58
CA PHE A 155 20.15 -11.05 12.44
C PHE A 155 18.93 -10.13 12.53
N ILE A 156 17.74 -10.67 12.85
CA ILE A 156 16.51 -9.87 12.99
C ILE A 156 16.65 -8.87 14.13
N GLY A 157 17.21 -9.28 15.27
CA GLY A 157 17.44 -8.39 16.42
C GLY A 157 18.42 -7.28 16.11
N LEU A 158 19.52 -7.59 15.41
CA LEU A 158 20.48 -6.59 14.95
C LEU A 158 19.85 -5.60 13.95
N LEU A 159 19.07 -6.10 12.99
CA LEU A 159 18.38 -5.27 12.00
C LEU A 159 17.25 -4.43 12.59
N GLY A 160 16.66 -4.88 13.70
CA GLY A 160 15.61 -4.16 14.43
C GLY A 160 16.15 -3.22 15.51
N SER A 161 17.47 -3.16 15.73
CA SER A 161 18.06 -2.22 16.69
C SER A 161 17.78 -0.77 16.25
N ASN A 162 17.51 0.11 17.22
CA ASN A 162 17.15 1.51 16.99
C ASN A 162 15.97 1.73 16.03
N THR A 163 15.05 0.77 15.95
CA THR A 163 13.88 0.82 15.09
C THR A 163 12.59 0.84 15.90
N PHE A 164 11.72 1.78 15.58
CA PHE A 164 10.36 1.87 16.09
C PHE A 164 9.40 1.24 15.09
N TRP A 165 8.55 0.33 15.55
CA TRP A 165 7.57 -0.34 14.70
C TRP A 165 6.20 0.26 14.99
N SER A 166 5.67 1.04 14.05
CA SER A 166 4.27 1.46 14.10
C SER A 166 3.38 0.40 13.45
N PRO A 167 2.05 0.48 13.62
CA PRO A 167 1.13 -0.37 12.86
C PRO A 167 1.24 -0.22 11.34
N TYR A 168 1.86 0.86 10.86
CA TYR A 168 2.01 1.19 9.45
C TYR A 168 3.43 0.93 8.93
N TYR A 169 4.45 1.29 9.71
CA TYR A 169 5.80 1.49 9.21
C TYR A 169 6.90 1.00 10.15
N LYS A 170 8.04 0.63 9.55
CA LYS A 170 9.34 0.61 10.19
C LYS A 170 9.88 2.04 10.24
N ILE A 171 10.13 2.61 11.42
CA ILE A 171 10.59 3.98 11.57
C ILE A 171 11.95 3.97 12.27
N ILE A 172 12.93 4.66 11.71
CA ILE A 172 14.24 4.90 12.31
C ILE A 172 14.39 6.40 12.48
N MET A 173 14.70 6.83 13.70
CA MET A 173 15.01 8.23 13.98
C MET A 173 16.52 8.41 14.02
N GLU A 174 17.04 9.29 13.18
CA GLU A 174 18.42 9.75 13.29
C GLU A 174 18.57 10.64 14.53
N GLU A 175 19.72 10.56 15.21
CA GLU A 175 19.97 11.39 16.39
C GLU A 175 19.83 12.88 16.03
N PRO A 176 19.15 13.69 16.86
CA PRO A 176 19.03 15.11 16.61
C PRO A 176 20.42 15.74 16.50
N ASN A 177 20.61 16.57 15.47
CA ASN A 177 21.85 17.31 15.31
C ASN A 177 21.98 18.39 16.40
N LYS A 178 23.11 19.12 16.42
CA LYS A 178 23.38 20.19 17.40
C LYS A 178 22.35 21.34 17.42
N PHE A 179 21.43 21.38 16.47
CA PHE A 179 20.36 22.38 16.35
C PHE A 179 18.96 21.79 16.65
N GLY A 180 18.90 20.53 17.10
CA GLY A 180 17.68 19.80 17.43
C GLY A 180 16.91 19.24 16.23
N GLU A 181 17.43 19.37 15.02
CA GLU A 181 16.81 18.79 13.81
C GLU A 181 17.09 17.30 13.75
N PHE A 182 16.10 16.51 13.35
CA PHE A 182 16.21 15.07 13.17
C PHE A 182 15.51 14.63 11.90
N THR A 183 15.95 13.50 11.34
CA THR A 183 15.32 12.84 10.20
C THR A 183 14.68 11.54 10.66
N LEU A 184 13.50 11.25 10.15
CA LEU A 184 12.87 9.94 10.24
C LEU A 184 13.00 9.24 8.90
N THR A 185 13.62 8.08 8.94
CA THR A 185 13.58 7.12 7.86
C THR A 185 12.34 6.24 8.04
N VAL A 186 11.46 6.21 7.06
CA VAL A 186 10.24 5.40 7.05
C VAL A 186 10.41 4.29 6.02
N ASN A 187 10.44 3.04 6.47
CA ASN A 187 10.73 1.85 5.66
C ASN A 187 12.04 1.95 4.84
N ASP A 188 13.08 2.52 5.46
CA ASP A 188 14.41 2.74 4.87
C ASP A 188 14.46 3.87 3.81
N ASP A 189 13.39 4.66 3.67
CA ASP A 189 13.36 5.89 2.86
C ASP A 189 13.41 7.14 3.78
N ASN A 190 14.32 8.08 3.50
CA ASN A 190 14.43 9.35 4.25
C ASN A 190 13.36 10.35 3.78
N ILE A 191 12.20 10.35 4.44
CA ILE A 191 11.00 11.04 3.95
C ILE A 191 10.63 12.24 4.83
N LEU A 192 10.87 12.17 6.14
CA LEU A 192 10.43 13.20 7.09
C LEU A 192 11.63 13.80 7.82
N THR A 193 11.70 15.12 7.89
CA THR A 193 12.75 15.84 8.62
C THR A 193 12.10 16.93 9.45
N SER A 194 12.47 17.05 10.73
CA SER A 194 12.14 18.24 11.52
C SER A 194 13.11 19.37 11.20
N VAL A 195 12.59 20.58 11.01
CA VAL A 195 13.39 21.71 10.54
C VAL A 195 13.45 22.79 11.62
N ASN A 196 14.66 23.27 11.91
CA ASN A 196 14.84 24.50 12.66
C ASN A 196 14.77 25.69 11.68
N PHE A 197 13.59 26.28 11.60
CA PHE A 197 13.28 27.39 10.69
C PHE A 197 14.11 28.66 10.93
N SER A 198 14.84 28.77 12.04
CA SER A 198 15.79 29.87 12.29
C SER A 198 17.03 29.78 11.41
N ARG A 199 17.29 28.62 10.79
CA ARG A 199 18.53 28.34 10.03
C ARG A 199 18.33 28.29 8.52
N PHE A 200 17.12 28.03 8.03
CA PHE A 200 16.87 27.72 6.63
C PHE A 200 15.79 28.60 6.03
N GLU A 201 16.20 29.76 5.53
CA GLU A 201 15.29 30.73 4.89
C GLU A 201 14.59 30.13 3.65
N ASN A 202 15.30 29.37 2.82
CA ASN A 202 14.70 28.70 1.65
C ASN A 202 13.67 27.61 2.00
N ILE A 203 13.89 26.87 3.08
CA ILE A 203 12.95 25.84 3.55
C ILE A 203 11.74 26.53 4.20
N LYS A 204 11.98 27.58 4.99
CA LYS A 204 10.92 28.44 5.52
C LYS A 204 10.03 29.00 4.41
N ASN A 205 10.62 29.41 3.28
CA ASN A 205 9.89 29.93 2.13
C ASN A 205 8.90 28.92 1.53
N HIS A 206 9.20 27.61 1.60
CA HIS A 206 8.26 26.58 1.16
C HIS A 206 7.01 26.53 2.07
N TYR A 207 7.22 26.36 3.38
CA TYR A 207 6.13 26.18 4.33
C TYR A 207 5.33 27.45 4.58
N ILE A 208 5.93 28.64 4.43
CA ILE A 208 5.23 29.92 4.62
C ILE A 208 4.37 30.31 3.43
N LEU A 209 4.63 29.71 2.26
CA LEU A 209 4.04 30.09 0.99
C LEU A 209 2.51 30.17 1.04
N PRO A 210 1.76 29.19 1.61
CA PRO A 210 0.29 29.26 1.67
C PRO A 210 -0.22 30.52 2.41
N TYR A 211 0.50 30.94 3.45
CA TYR A 211 0.12 32.07 4.32
C TYR A 211 0.39 33.44 3.70
N LEU A 212 1.18 33.49 2.61
CA LEU A 212 1.31 34.70 1.79
C LEU A 212 0.04 34.96 0.96
N PHE A 213 -0.73 33.90 0.65
CA PHE A 213 -1.94 34.03 -0.17
C PHE A 213 -3.20 34.26 0.65
N LYS A 214 -3.22 33.77 1.90
CA LYS A 214 -4.35 33.99 2.80
C LYS A 214 -3.88 33.94 4.25
N GLN A 215 -4.49 34.78 5.08
CA GLN A 215 -4.39 34.71 6.54
C GLN A 215 -5.63 33.97 7.07
N PRO A 216 -5.59 32.65 7.26
CA PRO A 216 -6.77 31.86 7.58
C PRO A 216 -7.15 31.99 9.05
N LYS A 217 -8.45 31.93 9.36
CA LYS A 217 -8.93 31.78 10.76
C LYS A 217 -8.92 30.33 11.21
N ASN A 218 -9.02 29.40 10.26
CA ASN A 218 -8.82 27.99 10.52
C ASN A 218 -8.16 27.28 9.33
N VAL A 219 -7.27 26.35 9.62
CA VAL A 219 -6.51 25.60 8.61
C VAL A 219 -6.59 24.10 8.89
N LEU A 220 -6.77 23.32 7.83
CA LEU A 220 -6.60 21.87 7.85
C LEU A 220 -5.25 21.52 7.22
N ILE A 221 -4.38 20.87 7.97
CA ILE A 221 -3.10 20.36 7.49
C ILE A 221 -3.21 18.84 7.42
N VAL A 222 -3.10 18.27 6.22
CA VAL A 222 -3.12 16.81 6.02
C VAL A 222 -1.73 16.30 5.66
N GLY A 223 -1.34 15.18 6.28
CA GLY A 223 0.04 14.69 6.22
C GLY A 223 0.94 15.49 7.14
N ALA A 224 0.47 15.81 8.35
CA ALA A 224 1.14 16.73 9.26
C ALA A 224 2.54 16.23 9.71
N GLY A 225 2.80 14.92 9.63
CA GLY A 225 4.13 14.35 9.82
C GLY A 225 4.77 14.72 11.16
N THR A 226 5.99 15.25 11.11
CA THR A 226 6.73 15.73 12.30
C THR A 226 6.30 17.15 12.75
N GLY A 227 5.38 17.79 12.05
CA GLY A 227 4.76 19.05 12.46
C GLY A 227 5.37 20.35 11.89
N ASN A 228 6.18 20.29 10.83
CA ASN A 228 6.74 21.50 10.20
C ASN A 228 5.66 22.47 9.70
N ASP A 229 4.66 22.00 8.94
CA ASP A 229 3.55 22.82 8.47
C ASP A 229 2.72 23.41 9.62
N VAL A 230 2.55 22.62 10.69
CA VAL A 230 1.80 22.99 11.90
C VAL A 230 2.51 24.09 12.67
N TYR A 231 3.84 23.98 12.80
CA TYR A 231 4.65 25.04 13.39
C TYR A 231 4.51 26.35 12.60
N VAL A 232 4.56 26.29 11.26
CA VAL A 232 4.46 27.49 10.44
C VAL A 232 3.05 28.09 10.46
N ALA A 233 2.00 27.28 10.58
CA ALA A 233 0.65 27.76 10.84
C ALA A 233 0.58 28.56 12.16
N SER A 234 1.17 27.99 13.22
CA SER A 234 1.22 28.60 14.54
C SER A 234 2.00 29.92 14.53
N LEU A 235 3.13 29.97 13.80
CA LEU A 235 3.91 31.20 13.58
C LEU A 235 3.13 32.31 12.86
N ASN A 236 2.16 31.93 12.02
CA ASN A 236 1.26 32.88 11.36
C ASN A 236 0.02 33.21 12.20
N ASN A 237 0.02 32.86 13.50
CA ASN A 237 -1.04 33.13 14.46
C ASN A 237 -2.42 32.60 14.01
N VAL A 238 -2.46 31.43 13.36
CA VAL A 238 -3.72 30.79 12.97
C VAL A 238 -4.44 30.28 14.23
N PRO A 239 -5.67 30.75 14.54
CA PRO A 239 -6.33 30.42 15.80
C PRO A 239 -6.85 28.99 15.95
N ASP A 240 -6.99 28.25 14.85
CA ASP A 240 -7.63 26.94 14.83
C ASP A 240 -6.96 26.05 13.77
N ILE A 241 -6.10 25.16 14.21
CA ILE A 241 -5.24 24.33 13.36
C ILE A 241 -5.62 22.87 13.58
N ASP A 242 -6.24 22.23 12.59
CA ASP A 242 -6.44 20.78 12.59
C ASP A 242 -5.28 20.11 11.86
N ALA A 243 -4.52 19.28 12.57
CA ALA A 243 -3.37 18.54 12.05
C ALA A 243 -3.72 17.05 11.93
N VAL A 244 -3.87 16.56 10.70
CA VAL A 244 -4.23 15.16 10.43
C VAL A 244 -3.00 14.37 10.02
N GLU A 245 -2.69 13.33 10.79
CA GLU A 245 -1.62 12.37 10.54
C GLU A 245 -2.16 10.95 10.78
N ILE A 246 -1.81 10.01 9.91
CA ILE A 246 -2.33 8.63 9.98
C ILE A 246 -1.57 7.79 11.02
N ASP A 247 -0.29 8.09 11.23
CA ASP A 247 0.58 7.32 12.12
C ASP A 247 0.85 8.03 13.46
N PRO A 248 0.27 7.55 14.58
CA PRO A 248 0.48 8.15 15.89
C PRO A 248 1.94 8.06 16.37
N THR A 249 2.73 7.11 15.87
CA THR A 249 4.16 7.01 16.21
C THR A 249 4.93 8.18 15.60
N ILE A 250 4.60 8.62 14.38
CA ILE A 250 5.22 9.78 13.75
C ILE A 250 4.93 11.05 14.55
N ILE A 251 3.68 11.23 14.98
CA ILE A 251 3.26 12.35 15.85
C ILE A 251 4.09 12.37 17.14
N SER A 252 4.30 11.21 17.78
CA SER A 252 5.07 11.14 19.03
C SER A 252 6.53 11.61 18.89
N PHE A 253 7.12 11.53 17.69
CA PHE A 253 8.47 12.05 17.47
C PHE A 253 8.53 13.58 17.43
N ALA A 254 7.41 14.27 17.24
CA ALA A 254 7.39 15.73 17.27
C ALA A 254 7.66 16.31 18.69
N ASP A 255 7.63 15.49 19.74
CA ASP A 255 8.14 15.86 21.07
C ASP A 255 9.63 16.26 21.03
N PHE A 256 10.39 15.69 20.09
CA PHE A 256 11.78 16.03 19.83
C PHE A 256 11.94 17.22 18.87
N HIS A 257 10.86 17.73 18.29
CA HIS A 257 10.90 18.86 17.37
C HIS A 257 11.36 20.12 18.12
N PRO A 258 12.34 20.90 17.62
CA PRO A 258 12.88 22.07 18.33
C PRO A 258 11.85 23.10 18.80
N ASN A 259 10.70 23.12 18.13
CA ASN A 259 9.64 24.10 18.29
C ASN A 259 8.35 23.52 18.84
N LYS A 260 8.31 22.22 19.16
CA LYS A 260 7.16 21.49 19.72
C LYS A 260 5.80 21.89 19.10
N PRO A 261 5.60 21.68 17.78
CA PRO A 261 4.45 22.19 17.05
C PRO A 261 3.10 21.76 17.61
N TYR A 262 3.03 20.57 18.22
CA TYR A 262 1.77 20.03 18.74
C TYR A 262 1.45 20.45 20.18
N ASP A 263 2.35 21.17 20.86
CA ASP A 263 2.10 21.72 22.21
C ASP A 263 1.29 23.03 22.18
N ASP A 264 1.13 23.65 21.00
CA ASP A 264 0.35 24.89 20.84
C ASP A 264 -1.14 24.65 21.10
N SER A 265 -1.75 25.46 21.96
CA SER A 265 -3.16 25.36 22.34
C SER A 265 -4.15 25.56 21.19
N ASN A 266 -3.72 26.16 20.08
CA ASN A 266 -4.52 26.33 18.86
C ASN A 266 -4.50 25.09 17.96
N VAL A 267 -3.67 24.09 18.28
CA VAL A 267 -3.48 22.89 17.47
C VAL A 267 -4.30 21.73 18.02
N ASN A 268 -5.10 21.13 17.14
CA ASN A 268 -5.84 19.92 17.39
C ASN A 268 -5.27 18.78 16.52
N VAL A 269 -4.64 17.81 17.18
CA VAL A 269 -4.03 16.66 16.52
C VAL A 269 -5.05 15.55 16.32
N ILE A 270 -5.21 15.11 15.08
CA ILE A 270 -6.21 14.12 14.66
C ILE A 270 -5.49 12.91 14.05
N VAL A 271 -5.55 11.78 14.74
CA VAL A 271 -5.02 10.51 14.22
C VAL A 271 -6.04 9.87 13.28
N ASN A 272 -5.93 10.12 11.97
CA ASN A 272 -6.87 9.61 10.98
C ASN A 272 -6.26 9.57 9.58
N ASP A 273 -6.90 8.82 8.69
CA ASP A 273 -6.66 8.91 7.25
C ASP A 273 -7.13 10.28 6.73
N ALA A 274 -6.26 10.98 6.00
CA ALA A 274 -6.51 12.35 5.51
C ALA A 274 -7.81 12.46 4.71
N ARG A 275 -8.04 11.52 3.77
CA ARG A 275 -9.23 11.53 2.93
C ARG A 275 -10.48 11.18 3.72
N ASN A 276 -10.39 10.20 4.61
CA ASN A 276 -11.48 9.83 5.50
C ASN A 276 -11.89 11.00 6.41
N TYR A 277 -10.94 11.74 6.96
CA TYR A 277 -11.24 12.93 7.77
C TYR A 277 -11.93 14.02 6.93
N ILE A 278 -11.35 14.40 5.78
CA ILE A 278 -11.94 15.40 4.86
C ILE A 278 -13.38 15.04 4.50
N LYS A 279 -13.63 13.74 4.31
CA LYS A 279 -14.91 13.20 3.89
C LYS A 279 -15.97 13.15 5.00
N THR A 280 -15.56 13.02 6.26
CA THR A 280 -16.47 12.82 7.41
C THR A 280 -16.59 14.05 8.31
N THR A 281 -15.74 15.05 8.13
CA THR A 281 -15.80 16.28 8.92
C THR A 281 -16.92 17.21 8.43
N ASP A 282 -17.70 17.75 9.37
CA ASP A 282 -18.66 18.82 9.11
C ASP A 282 -18.01 20.22 9.11
N LYS A 283 -16.76 20.31 9.58
CA LYS A 283 -16.02 21.58 9.70
C LYS A 283 -15.69 22.14 8.32
N LYS A 284 -15.76 23.47 8.18
CA LYS A 284 -15.32 24.21 6.99
C LYS A 284 -14.04 24.97 7.27
N TYR A 285 -13.15 25.02 6.29
CA TYR A 285 -11.82 25.60 6.43
C TYR A 285 -11.59 26.80 5.51
N ASP A 286 -10.87 27.79 6.03
CA ASP A 286 -10.36 28.92 5.26
C ASP A 286 -9.18 28.50 4.38
N MET A 287 -8.43 27.48 4.81
CA MET A 287 -7.29 26.95 4.08
C MET A 287 -7.15 25.44 4.29
N VAL A 288 -6.75 24.71 3.24
CA VAL A 288 -6.33 23.30 3.33
C VAL A 288 -4.92 23.18 2.78
N VAL A 289 -4.01 22.60 3.57
CA VAL A 289 -2.61 22.37 3.22
C VAL A 289 -2.36 20.86 3.12
N TYR A 290 -1.96 20.40 1.95
CA TYR A 290 -1.42 19.05 1.75
C TYR A 290 0.10 19.11 1.90
N GLY A 291 0.59 18.76 3.09
CA GLY A 291 2.00 18.85 3.46
C GLY A 291 2.75 17.59 3.03
N LEU A 292 3.35 17.60 1.82
CA LEU A 292 4.24 16.53 1.33
C LEU A 292 3.72 15.10 1.59
N LEU A 293 2.42 14.88 1.37
CA LEU A 293 1.72 13.62 1.62
C LEU A 293 2.04 12.60 0.51
N ASP A 294 3.32 12.26 0.34
CA ASP A 294 3.79 11.15 -0.50
C ASP A 294 4.24 10.02 0.43
N SER A 295 3.54 8.89 0.34
CA SER A 295 3.80 7.72 1.17
C SER A 295 4.87 6.80 0.58
N HIS A 296 5.25 7.02 -0.68
CA HIS A 296 6.14 6.20 -1.51
C HIS A 296 5.83 4.68 -1.53
N ARG A 297 4.70 4.22 -0.97
CA ARG A 297 4.44 2.79 -0.71
C ARG A 297 3.03 2.34 -1.12
N VAL A 298 2.92 1.05 -1.39
CA VAL A 298 1.71 0.37 -1.87
C VAL A 298 0.71 0.21 -0.72
N PHE A 299 -0.57 0.53 -0.95
CA PHE A 299 -1.65 0.56 0.06
C PHE A 299 -1.94 -0.82 0.67
N ALA A 300 -1.96 -1.86 -0.15
CA ALA A 300 -2.01 -3.24 0.27
C ALA A 300 -0.96 -4.01 -0.52
N GLN A 301 -0.20 -4.92 0.11
CA GLN A 301 0.86 -5.68 -0.57
C GLN A 301 0.34 -6.51 -1.77
N GLN A 302 -0.98 -6.70 -1.87
CA GLN A 302 -1.68 -7.42 -2.94
C GLN A 302 -2.43 -6.50 -3.93
N SER A 303 -2.35 -5.18 -3.77
CA SER A 303 -2.99 -4.20 -4.66
C SER A 303 -1.93 -3.42 -5.45
N SER A 304 -2.24 -3.01 -6.67
CA SER A 304 -1.40 -2.10 -7.45
C SER A 304 -1.51 -0.62 -7.01
N VAL A 305 -2.43 -0.28 -6.12
CA VAL A 305 -2.72 1.08 -5.67
C VAL A 305 -1.87 1.45 -4.45
N ARG A 306 -1.31 2.65 -4.42
CA ARG A 306 -0.56 3.22 -3.27
C ARG A 306 -1.47 3.91 -2.26
N LEU A 307 -0.98 4.12 -1.04
CA LEU A 307 -1.79 4.74 0.03
C LEU A 307 -2.20 6.17 -0.36
N ASP A 308 -1.22 6.95 -0.81
CA ASP A 308 -1.36 8.32 -1.30
C ASP A 308 -2.15 8.47 -2.61
N ASN A 309 -2.15 7.46 -3.48
CA ASN A 309 -2.86 7.47 -4.76
C ASN A 309 -4.35 7.81 -4.59
N LEU A 310 -4.97 7.38 -3.48
CA LEU A 310 -6.38 7.66 -3.19
C LEU A 310 -6.63 9.09 -2.71
N VAL A 311 -5.61 9.80 -2.25
CA VAL A 311 -5.69 11.21 -1.82
C VAL A 311 -5.60 12.16 -3.01
N TYR A 312 -4.91 11.76 -4.08
CA TYR A 312 -4.70 12.57 -5.29
C TYR A 312 -5.66 12.20 -6.44
N THR A 313 -6.93 11.90 -6.13
CA THR A 313 -7.98 11.66 -7.15
C THR A 313 -8.88 12.88 -7.32
N LYS A 314 -9.55 12.96 -8.47
CA LYS A 314 -10.57 13.99 -8.72
C LYS A 314 -11.63 14.01 -7.62
N GLU A 315 -12.13 12.83 -7.24
CA GLU A 315 -13.15 12.68 -6.21
C GLU A 315 -12.65 13.14 -4.83
N ALA A 316 -11.39 12.88 -4.47
CA ALA A 316 -10.79 13.37 -3.23
C ALA A 316 -10.66 14.90 -3.22
N MET A 317 -10.29 15.50 -4.35
CA MET A 317 -10.24 16.97 -4.49
C MET A 317 -11.64 17.60 -4.49
N GLU A 318 -12.65 16.91 -5.03
CA GLU A 318 -14.06 17.32 -4.94
C GLU A 318 -14.58 17.23 -3.49
N GLU A 319 -14.19 16.21 -2.73
CA GLU A 319 -14.46 16.10 -1.28
C GLU A 319 -13.83 17.28 -0.53
N THR A 320 -12.60 17.65 -0.90
CA THR A 320 -11.90 18.81 -0.33
C THR A 320 -12.62 20.11 -0.65
N LYS A 321 -13.03 20.31 -1.91
CA LYS A 321 -13.81 21.50 -2.33
C LYS A 321 -15.08 21.69 -1.49
N LYS A 322 -15.73 20.59 -1.06
CA LYS A 322 -16.94 20.66 -0.22
C LYS A 322 -16.68 21.21 1.17
N ILE A 323 -15.49 21.03 1.74
CA ILE A 323 -15.16 21.50 3.11
C ILE A 323 -14.52 22.90 3.12
N LEU A 324 -14.43 23.57 1.98
CA LEU A 324 -13.89 24.93 1.90
C LEU A 324 -14.96 25.98 2.21
N LYS A 325 -14.56 27.07 2.88
CA LYS A 325 -15.34 28.31 2.97
C LYS A 325 -15.22 29.11 1.67
N ASN A 326 -16.01 30.18 1.55
CA ASN A 326 -15.82 31.16 0.49
C ASN A 326 -14.42 31.81 0.61
N ASP A 327 -13.83 32.18 -0.52
CA ASP A 327 -12.49 32.80 -0.59
C ASP A 327 -11.38 31.95 0.05
N SER A 328 -11.49 30.62 -0.01
CA SER A 328 -10.50 29.69 0.57
C SER A 328 -9.28 29.49 -0.31
N VAL A 329 -8.17 29.07 0.30
CA VAL A 329 -6.96 28.65 -0.42
C VAL A 329 -6.68 27.16 -0.18
N VAL A 330 -6.37 26.42 -1.25
CA VAL A 330 -5.77 25.09 -1.16
C VAL A 330 -4.32 25.18 -1.59
N ALA A 331 -3.42 24.70 -0.75
CA ALA A 331 -2.00 24.57 -1.06
C ALA A 331 -1.59 23.09 -1.04
N LEU A 332 -1.02 22.62 -2.13
CA LEU A 332 -0.54 21.25 -2.27
C LEU A 332 0.95 21.26 -2.55
N SER A 333 1.72 20.76 -1.58
CA SER A 333 3.17 20.64 -1.65
C SER A 333 3.57 19.24 -2.08
N PHE A 334 4.40 19.12 -3.13
CA PHE A 334 4.80 17.82 -3.67
C PHE A 334 6.26 17.78 -4.13
N TRP A 335 6.95 16.68 -3.83
CA TRP A 335 8.29 16.42 -4.37
C TRP A 335 8.18 15.87 -5.79
N VAL A 336 8.24 16.77 -6.79
CA VAL A 336 8.02 16.40 -8.19
C VAL A 336 9.32 15.89 -8.82
N GLY A 337 9.48 14.56 -8.88
CA GLY A 337 10.61 13.93 -9.58
C GLY A 337 10.47 13.86 -11.11
N LYS A 338 9.27 14.07 -11.68
CA LYS A 338 9.00 13.96 -13.13
C LYS A 338 7.93 14.96 -13.59
N ASP A 339 8.17 15.62 -14.73
CA ASP A 339 7.28 16.64 -15.31
C ASP A 339 5.81 16.18 -15.47
N PHE A 340 5.58 14.90 -15.82
CA PHE A 340 4.21 14.40 -16.01
C PHE A 340 3.40 14.33 -14.70
N ILE A 341 4.07 14.16 -13.55
CA ILE A 341 3.41 14.16 -12.23
C ILE A 341 2.92 15.56 -11.94
N GLU A 342 3.75 16.57 -12.18
CA GLU A 342 3.37 17.97 -12.08
C GLU A 342 2.19 18.33 -12.99
N THR A 343 2.24 17.96 -14.28
CA THR A 343 1.12 18.22 -15.20
C THR A 343 -0.16 17.55 -14.72
N LYS A 344 -0.08 16.35 -14.12
CA LYS A 344 -1.25 15.67 -13.55
C LYS A 344 -1.83 16.40 -12.35
N ILE A 345 -1.01 16.79 -11.38
CA ILE A 345 -1.47 17.53 -10.19
C ILE A 345 -2.08 18.86 -10.62
N PHE A 346 -1.42 19.59 -11.53
CA PHE A 346 -1.95 20.83 -12.08
C PHE A 346 -3.32 20.65 -12.75
N ASN A 347 -3.44 19.68 -13.66
CA ASN A 347 -4.70 19.42 -14.37
C ASN A 347 -5.80 18.89 -13.43
N LEU A 348 -5.43 18.10 -12.42
CA LEU A 348 -6.33 17.62 -11.38
C LEU A 348 -6.96 18.80 -10.61
N LEU A 349 -6.12 19.69 -10.09
CA LEU A 349 -6.57 20.86 -9.35
C LEU A 349 -7.37 21.81 -10.26
N LYS A 350 -6.86 22.10 -11.47
CA LYS A 350 -7.53 22.97 -12.44
C LYS A 350 -8.94 22.49 -12.80
N SER A 351 -9.09 21.20 -13.09
CA SER A 351 -10.37 20.61 -13.48
C SER A 351 -11.35 20.36 -12.32
N THR A 352 -10.89 20.44 -11.07
CA THR A 352 -11.74 20.23 -9.89
C THR A 352 -12.23 21.54 -9.29
N PHE A 353 -11.34 22.53 -9.20
CA PHE A 353 -11.65 23.83 -8.61
C PHE A 353 -12.17 24.84 -9.64
N ASP A 354 -12.07 24.54 -10.93
CA ASP A 354 -12.43 25.45 -12.04
C ASP A 354 -11.61 26.76 -12.00
N LEU A 355 -10.43 26.70 -11.38
CA LEU A 355 -9.49 27.80 -11.20
C LEU A 355 -8.12 27.35 -11.69
N GLU A 356 -7.33 28.27 -12.24
CA GLU A 356 -5.99 27.93 -12.71
C GLU A 356 -4.99 27.97 -11.55
N PRO A 357 -4.38 26.83 -11.16
CA PRO A 357 -3.44 26.78 -10.04
C PRO A 357 -2.18 27.60 -10.34
N LEU A 358 -1.62 28.21 -9.31
CA LEU A 358 -0.30 28.81 -9.33
C LEU A 358 0.73 27.76 -8.91
N VAL A 359 1.85 27.64 -9.64
CA VAL A 359 2.88 26.63 -9.33
C VAL A 359 4.19 27.33 -9.04
N ILE A 360 4.70 27.10 -7.83
CA ILE A 360 5.89 27.78 -7.30
C ILE A 360 6.89 26.72 -6.85
N LYS A 361 8.13 26.85 -7.32
CA LYS A 361 9.21 25.93 -6.99
C LYS A 361 10.07 26.51 -5.88
N THR A 362 10.22 25.75 -4.80
CA THR A 362 11.09 26.07 -3.65
C THR A 362 12.04 24.90 -3.42
N GLY A 363 13.28 25.02 -3.87
CA GLY A 363 14.25 23.92 -3.87
C GLY A 363 13.80 22.76 -4.76
N SER A 364 13.66 21.57 -4.19
CA SER A 364 13.18 20.36 -4.88
C SER A 364 11.66 20.16 -4.81
N VAL A 365 10.95 21.00 -4.07
CA VAL A 365 9.50 20.91 -3.87
C VAL A 365 8.77 21.89 -4.80
N LYS A 366 7.63 21.46 -5.33
CA LYS A 366 6.68 22.33 -6.02
C LYS A 366 5.41 22.46 -5.20
N THR A 367 4.93 23.69 -5.06
CA THR A 367 3.70 24.01 -4.35
C THR A 367 2.66 24.51 -5.35
N PHE A 368 1.51 23.85 -5.39
CA PHE A 368 0.37 24.19 -6.22
C PHE A 368 -0.64 24.94 -5.35
N ILE A 369 -0.99 26.17 -5.72
CA ILE A 369 -1.86 27.04 -4.93
C ILE A 369 -3.12 27.36 -5.73
N VAL A 370 -4.28 27.15 -5.14
CA VAL A 370 -5.59 27.30 -5.77
C VAL A 370 -6.47 28.18 -4.90
N GLY A 371 -7.05 29.23 -5.48
CA GLY A 371 -7.98 30.17 -4.86
C GLY A 371 -8.34 31.27 -5.86
N GLU A 372 -9.41 32.03 -5.63
CA GLU A 372 -9.93 32.99 -6.61
C GLU A 372 -8.93 34.14 -6.89
N ASP A 373 -8.25 34.63 -5.85
CA ASP A 373 -7.39 35.80 -5.92
C ASP A 373 -5.88 35.51 -5.91
N VAL A 374 -5.49 34.24 -6.02
CA VAL A 374 -4.08 33.82 -5.86
C VAL A 374 -3.15 34.42 -6.92
N LYS A 375 -3.65 34.75 -8.11
CA LYS A 375 -2.85 35.36 -9.18
C LYS A 375 -2.60 36.86 -9.02
N LYS A 376 -3.31 37.53 -8.10
CA LYS A 376 -3.18 38.98 -7.86
C LYS A 376 -2.03 39.31 -6.90
N ILE A 377 -1.46 38.31 -6.25
CA ILE A 377 -0.44 38.48 -5.22
C ILE A 377 0.94 38.46 -5.86
N GLU A 378 1.70 39.54 -5.67
CA GLU A 378 3.12 39.57 -6.04
C GLU A 378 3.92 38.75 -5.05
N LEU A 379 4.62 37.73 -5.56
CA LEU A 379 5.47 36.90 -4.73
C LEU A 379 6.69 37.68 -4.22
N PRO A 380 6.98 37.62 -2.91
CA PRO A 380 8.19 38.22 -2.39
C PRO A 380 9.44 37.46 -2.90
N TYR A 381 10.56 38.16 -3.01
CA TYR A 381 11.89 37.60 -3.33
C TYR A 381 12.10 37.00 -4.73
N GLY A 382 11.25 37.29 -5.71
CA GLY A 382 11.47 36.87 -7.11
C GLY A 382 11.36 35.36 -7.34
N LEU A 383 10.60 34.65 -6.49
CA LEU A 383 10.32 33.23 -6.65
C LEU A 383 9.71 32.97 -8.05
N PRO A 384 10.32 32.10 -8.88
CA PRO A 384 9.88 31.91 -10.25
C PRO A 384 8.57 31.12 -10.29
N TYR A 385 7.57 31.69 -10.98
CA TYR A 385 6.43 30.92 -11.44
C TYR A 385 6.90 29.81 -12.36
N THR A 386 6.44 28.59 -12.12
CA THR A 386 6.74 27.45 -12.99
C THR A 386 5.67 27.36 -14.06
N GLN A 387 6.08 27.52 -15.32
CA GLN A 387 5.20 27.20 -16.45
C GLN A 387 5.06 25.68 -16.58
N ILE A 388 3.82 25.22 -16.60
CA ILE A 388 3.51 23.81 -16.74
C ILE A 388 3.64 23.40 -18.21
N LYS A 389 4.40 22.34 -18.45
CA LYS A 389 4.50 21.74 -19.78
C LYS A 389 3.16 21.12 -20.16
N ASP A 390 2.69 21.41 -21.37
CA ASP A 390 1.52 20.78 -21.95
C ASP A 390 1.88 19.35 -22.38
N ILE A 391 1.65 18.40 -21.47
CA ILE A 391 1.93 16.98 -21.65
C ILE A 391 0.59 16.24 -21.60
N PRO A 392 0.27 15.38 -22.58
CA PRO A 392 -0.93 14.57 -22.51
C PRO A 392 -0.82 13.61 -21.33
N VAL A 393 -1.69 13.81 -20.33
CA VAL A 393 -1.75 13.01 -19.10
C VAL A 393 -3.20 12.67 -18.77
N ILE A 394 -3.39 11.56 -18.05
CA ILE A 394 -4.68 11.16 -17.50
C ILE A 394 -4.77 11.68 -16.06
N VAL A 395 -5.76 12.52 -15.77
CA VAL A 395 -6.06 12.98 -14.41
C VAL A 395 -6.49 11.77 -13.57
N PRO A 396 -5.90 11.54 -12.38
CA PRO A 396 -6.29 10.42 -11.54
C PRO A 396 -7.75 10.53 -11.03
N SER A 397 -8.42 9.40 -10.94
CA SER A 397 -9.78 9.26 -10.39
C SER A 397 -9.84 8.06 -9.46
N ASP A 398 -10.89 7.89 -8.68
CA ASP A 398 -11.08 6.71 -7.82
C ASP A 398 -11.08 5.40 -8.62
N ASN A 399 -11.54 5.42 -9.88
CA ASN A 399 -11.46 4.26 -10.76
C ASN A 399 -10.06 4.08 -11.38
N TYR A 400 -9.27 5.13 -11.49
CA TYR A 400 -7.93 5.11 -12.08
C TYR A 400 -6.96 5.97 -11.26
N PRO A 401 -6.57 5.51 -10.05
CA PRO A 401 -5.88 6.36 -9.07
C PRO A 401 -4.36 6.33 -9.28
N PHE A 402 -3.87 6.31 -10.52
CA PHE A 402 -2.44 6.11 -10.78
C PHE A 402 -1.73 7.44 -11.05
N LEU A 403 -1.31 8.14 -10.00
CA LEU A 403 -0.56 9.40 -10.10
C LEU A 403 0.80 9.17 -10.82
N TYR A 404 1.55 8.18 -10.38
CA TYR A 404 2.91 7.89 -10.86
C TYR A 404 2.99 7.21 -12.25
N LEU A 405 1.87 6.86 -12.87
CA LEU A 405 1.85 6.18 -14.17
C LEU A 405 1.62 7.17 -15.32
N LYS A 406 2.65 7.53 -16.08
CA LYS A 406 2.55 8.52 -17.17
C LYS A 406 1.48 8.16 -18.22
N ASN A 407 1.61 6.98 -18.83
CA ASN A 407 0.71 6.46 -19.86
C ASN A 407 0.28 5.03 -19.50
N LYS A 408 -0.93 4.64 -19.91
CA LYS A 408 -1.32 3.22 -19.99
C LYS A 408 -0.27 2.50 -20.84
N LEU A 409 0.39 1.47 -20.32
CA LEU A 409 1.25 0.49 -21.05
C LEU A 409 2.70 0.85 -21.42
N LYS A 410 3.26 2.02 -21.12
CA LYS A 410 4.63 2.32 -21.61
C LYS A 410 5.74 1.64 -20.78
N ASP A 411 5.48 1.35 -19.50
CA ASP A 411 6.44 0.61 -18.66
C ASP A 411 6.16 -0.90 -18.73
N THR A 412 6.98 -1.62 -19.50
CA THR A 412 6.85 -3.07 -19.68
C THR A 412 7.42 -3.88 -18.52
N SER A 413 8.06 -3.25 -17.53
CA SER A 413 8.77 -3.95 -16.45
C SER A 413 7.84 -4.79 -15.59
N TYR A 414 6.67 -4.25 -15.21
CA TYR A 414 5.63 -5.00 -14.47
C TYR A 414 5.12 -6.21 -15.26
N ILE A 415 4.83 -6.03 -16.55
CA ILE A 415 4.34 -7.10 -17.41
C ILE A 415 5.40 -8.21 -17.53
N ARG A 416 6.68 -7.85 -17.69
CA ARG A 416 7.79 -8.81 -17.74
C ARG A 416 7.90 -9.60 -16.44
N ILE A 417 7.87 -8.94 -15.27
CA ILE A 417 7.89 -9.62 -13.97
C ILE A 417 6.74 -10.61 -13.85
N LEU A 418 5.52 -10.19 -14.18
CA LEU A 418 4.32 -11.04 -14.10
C LEU A 418 4.41 -12.24 -15.05
N ILE A 419 4.87 -12.03 -16.29
CA ILE A 419 5.10 -13.14 -17.24
C ILE A 419 6.12 -14.13 -16.67
N ILE A 420 7.23 -13.66 -16.10
CA ILE A 420 8.24 -14.55 -15.51
C ILE A 420 7.65 -15.31 -14.31
N ILE A 421 6.89 -14.67 -13.42
CA ILE A 421 6.20 -15.34 -12.30
C ILE A 421 5.25 -16.42 -12.80
N LEU A 422 4.47 -16.14 -13.85
CA LEU A 422 3.56 -17.11 -14.46
C LEU A 422 4.33 -18.26 -15.14
N LEU A 423 5.46 -17.98 -15.78
CA LEU A 423 6.34 -19.00 -16.36
C LEU A 423 6.98 -19.89 -15.29
N ILE A 424 7.48 -19.30 -14.19
CA ILE A 424 8.01 -20.07 -13.04
C ILE A 424 6.91 -20.97 -12.49
N THR A 425 5.71 -20.43 -12.28
CA THR A 425 4.55 -21.20 -11.81
C THR A 425 4.21 -22.35 -12.78
N PHE A 426 4.22 -22.07 -14.09
CA PHE A 426 4.00 -23.06 -15.15
C PHE A 426 5.05 -24.18 -15.10
N PHE A 427 6.34 -23.86 -15.05
CA PHE A 427 7.41 -24.85 -15.02
C PHE A 427 7.41 -25.65 -13.72
N MET A 428 7.20 -25.00 -12.57
CA MET A 428 7.04 -25.71 -11.29
C MET A 428 5.88 -26.70 -11.35
N LEU A 429 4.74 -26.33 -11.94
CA LEU A 429 3.63 -27.26 -12.14
C LEU A 429 4.00 -28.42 -13.06
N MET A 430 4.68 -28.15 -14.16
CA MET A 430 5.11 -29.19 -15.13
C MET A 430 6.10 -30.18 -14.53
N PHE A 431 7.05 -29.73 -13.71
CA PHE A 431 8.16 -30.56 -13.23
C PHE A 431 7.97 -31.13 -11.82
N LEU A 432 7.21 -30.44 -10.95
CA LEU A 432 7.03 -30.85 -9.55
C LEU A 432 5.69 -31.54 -9.28
N THR A 433 4.81 -31.59 -10.28
CA THR A 433 3.48 -32.25 -10.16
C THR A 433 3.24 -33.17 -11.35
N SER A 434 2.07 -33.83 -11.40
CA SER A 434 1.65 -34.64 -12.55
C SER A 434 1.20 -33.81 -13.77
N GLY A 435 1.56 -32.52 -13.82
CA GLY A 435 1.28 -31.60 -14.91
C GLY A 435 -0.19 -31.18 -15.03
N PHE A 436 -0.52 -30.45 -16.10
CA PHE A 436 -1.85 -29.86 -16.34
C PHE A 436 -3.01 -30.85 -16.40
N LYS A 437 -2.75 -32.14 -16.67
CA LYS A 437 -3.79 -33.17 -16.71
C LYS A 437 -4.45 -33.38 -15.35
N SER A 438 -3.76 -33.04 -14.26
CA SER A 438 -4.29 -33.12 -12.90
C SER A 438 -5.10 -31.88 -12.51
N LEU A 439 -4.95 -30.76 -13.22
CA LEU A 439 -5.51 -29.47 -12.84
C LEU A 439 -7.03 -29.46 -13.04
N SER A 440 -7.73 -29.03 -12.00
CA SER A 440 -9.16 -28.78 -12.08
C SER A 440 -9.43 -27.36 -12.54
N TRP A 441 -9.68 -27.18 -13.84
CA TRP A 441 -9.98 -25.86 -14.42
C TRP A 441 -11.16 -25.14 -13.76
N HIS A 442 -12.20 -25.86 -13.32
CA HIS A 442 -13.31 -25.26 -12.56
C HIS A 442 -12.82 -24.53 -11.28
N PHE A 443 -12.02 -25.20 -10.44
CA PHE A 443 -11.45 -24.64 -9.21
C PHE A 443 -10.38 -23.58 -9.51
N PHE A 444 -9.58 -23.78 -10.57
CA PHE A 444 -8.61 -22.77 -11.02
C PHE A 444 -9.30 -21.43 -11.34
N PHE A 445 -10.37 -21.43 -12.13
CA PHE A 445 -11.08 -20.18 -12.41
C PHE A 445 -11.89 -19.64 -11.21
N LEU A 446 -12.35 -20.51 -10.29
CA LEU A 446 -12.93 -20.04 -9.02
C LEU A 446 -11.90 -19.25 -8.20
N GLY A 447 -10.69 -19.78 -8.05
CA GLY A 447 -9.61 -19.12 -7.32
C GLY A 447 -9.16 -17.82 -7.98
N ALA A 448 -9.06 -17.79 -9.31
CA ALA A 448 -8.71 -16.59 -10.06
C ALA A 448 -9.74 -15.48 -9.88
N GLY A 449 -11.04 -15.81 -10.01
CA GLY A 449 -12.12 -14.85 -9.77
C GLY A 449 -12.18 -14.41 -8.32
N PHE A 450 -11.98 -15.33 -7.36
CA PHE A 450 -12.00 -15.03 -5.93
C PHE A 450 -10.94 -14.00 -5.55
N LEU A 451 -9.68 -14.21 -5.96
CA LEU A 451 -8.61 -13.26 -5.59
C LEU A 451 -8.85 -11.88 -6.22
N LEU A 452 -9.36 -11.81 -7.46
CA LEU A 452 -9.70 -10.53 -8.10
C LEU A 452 -10.80 -9.77 -7.34
N ILE A 453 -11.84 -10.48 -6.88
CA ILE A 453 -12.91 -9.87 -6.08
C ILE A 453 -12.37 -9.44 -4.71
N GLU A 454 -11.54 -10.27 -4.07
CA GLU A 454 -10.95 -9.99 -2.76
C GLU A 454 -10.08 -8.73 -2.80
N THR A 455 -9.08 -8.67 -3.68
CA THR A 455 -8.18 -7.51 -3.78
C THR A 455 -8.95 -6.23 -4.09
N LYS A 456 -9.95 -6.34 -4.96
CA LYS A 456 -10.81 -5.23 -5.33
C LYS A 456 -11.71 -4.78 -4.18
N SER A 457 -12.22 -5.72 -3.36
CA SER A 457 -13.03 -5.40 -2.18
C SER A 457 -12.21 -4.62 -1.15
N ILE A 458 -10.92 -4.95 -0.99
CA ILE A 458 -10.00 -4.19 -0.14
C ILE A 458 -9.88 -2.74 -0.62
N THR A 459 -9.61 -2.51 -1.91
CA THR A 459 -9.49 -1.14 -2.45
C THR A 459 -10.78 -0.33 -2.31
N GLU A 460 -11.96 -0.92 -2.50
CA GLU A 460 -13.21 -0.20 -2.31
C GLU A 460 -13.54 0.11 -0.86
N MET A 461 -13.32 -0.84 0.03
CA MET A 461 -13.52 -0.61 1.46
C MET A 461 -12.60 0.51 1.94
N ALA A 462 -11.39 0.60 1.41
CA ALA A 462 -10.47 1.70 1.69
C ALA A 462 -11.01 3.06 1.21
N LEU A 463 -11.56 3.13 0.00
CA LEU A 463 -12.24 4.35 -0.49
C LEU A 463 -13.42 4.74 0.39
N MET A 464 -14.12 3.76 0.97
CA MET A 464 -15.32 4.00 1.78
C MET A 464 -15.01 4.40 3.22
N PHE A 465 -14.05 3.73 3.85
CA PHE A 465 -13.82 3.82 5.29
C PHE A 465 -12.46 4.42 5.67
N GLY A 466 -11.56 4.65 4.69
CA GLY A 466 -10.19 5.08 4.91
C GLY A 466 -9.18 3.96 4.72
N SER A 467 -7.92 4.33 4.53
CA SER A 467 -6.86 3.41 4.13
C SER A 467 -5.99 2.94 5.31
N THR A 468 -6.62 2.61 6.44
CA THR A 468 -5.93 2.23 7.69
C THR A 468 -5.63 0.73 7.79
N TRP A 469 -4.60 0.35 8.56
CA TRP A 469 -4.22 -1.04 8.79
C TRP A 469 -5.35 -1.87 9.44
N ILE A 470 -6.18 -1.22 10.27
CA ILE A 470 -7.30 -1.87 10.95
C ILE A 470 -8.44 -2.16 9.98
N ILE A 471 -8.71 -1.26 9.02
CA ILE A 471 -9.70 -1.49 7.96
C ILE A 471 -9.27 -2.66 7.09
N ASN A 472 -8.00 -2.71 6.67
CA ASN A 472 -7.47 -3.85 5.92
C ASN A 472 -7.64 -5.18 6.68
N SER A 473 -7.37 -5.18 7.99
CA SER A 473 -7.57 -6.34 8.86
C SER A 473 -9.04 -6.77 8.93
N PHE A 474 -9.97 -5.82 9.09
CA PHE A 474 -11.41 -6.09 9.12
C PHE A 474 -11.94 -6.60 7.79
N VAL A 475 -11.45 -6.09 6.66
CA VAL A 475 -11.89 -6.54 5.33
C VAL A 475 -11.47 -7.99 5.09
N ILE A 476 -10.20 -8.32 5.33
CA ILE A 476 -9.70 -9.69 5.15
C ILE A 476 -10.40 -10.63 6.14
N GLY A 477 -10.51 -10.24 7.41
CA GLY A 477 -11.25 -11.01 8.41
C GLY A 477 -12.73 -11.22 8.04
N GLY A 478 -13.40 -10.19 7.52
CA GLY A 478 -14.78 -10.25 7.05
C GLY A 478 -14.97 -11.18 5.86
N ILE A 479 -14.03 -11.18 4.90
CA ILE A 479 -14.00 -12.12 3.77
C ILE A 479 -13.90 -13.56 4.28
N LEU A 480 -12.99 -13.84 5.23
CA LEU A 480 -12.85 -15.17 5.81
C LEU A 480 -14.10 -15.60 6.59
N ILE A 481 -14.72 -14.69 7.35
CA ILE A 481 -16.01 -14.94 8.03
C ILE A 481 -17.11 -15.26 7.02
N MET A 482 -17.15 -14.58 5.87
CA MET A 482 -18.11 -14.88 4.80
C MET A 482 -17.89 -16.25 4.17
N ILE A 483 -16.65 -16.69 4.04
CA ILE A 483 -16.34 -18.06 3.60
C ILE A 483 -16.79 -19.08 4.66
N LEU A 484 -16.55 -18.83 5.95
CA LEU A 484 -17.05 -19.70 7.02
C LEU A 484 -18.58 -19.77 7.03
N PHE A 485 -19.24 -18.64 6.80
CA PHE A 485 -20.70 -18.58 6.69
C PHE A 485 -21.19 -19.34 5.45
N ALA A 486 -20.52 -19.23 4.30
CA ALA A 486 -20.82 -20.02 3.11
C ALA A 486 -20.64 -21.52 3.36
N ASN A 487 -19.59 -21.93 4.06
CA ASN A 487 -19.38 -23.33 4.45
C ASN A 487 -20.50 -23.84 5.35
N TYR A 488 -20.89 -23.04 6.36
CA TYR A 488 -22.01 -23.35 7.24
C TYR A 488 -23.33 -23.49 6.45
N TYR A 489 -23.60 -22.55 5.54
CA TYR A 489 -24.79 -22.56 4.69
C TYR A 489 -24.87 -23.84 3.83
N VAL A 490 -23.78 -24.22 3.18
CA VAL A 490 -23.67 -25.47 2.38
C VAL A 490 -23.73 -26.74 3.23
N SER A 491 -23.33 -26.66 4.50
CA SER A 491 -23.44 -27.79 5.43
C SER A 491 -24.89 -28.04 5.84
N THR A 492 -25.70 -26.98 5.92
CA THR A 492 -27.09 -27.01 6.44
C THR A 492 -28.12 -27.17 5.33
N PHE A 493 -27.98 -26.45 4.22
CA PHE A 493 -28.99 -26.36 3.17
C PHE A 493 -28.61 -27.14 1.90
N LYS A 494 -29.63 -27.56 1.15
CA LYS A 494 -29.44 -28.13 -0.20
C LYS A 494 -29.26 -27.01 -1.20
N ILE A 495 -28.12 -27.02 -1.89
CA ILE A 495 -27.73 -25.92 -2.79
C ILE A 495 -27.94 -26.30 -4.24
N ASN A 496 -28.64 -25.44 -4.98
CA ASN A 496 -28.64 -25.48 -6.43
C ASN A 496 -27.58 -24.52 -6.97
N ILE A 497 -26.46 -25.08 -7.41
CA ILE A 497 -25.27 -24.32 -7.85
C ILE A 497 -25.57 -23.34 -8.99
N LYS A 498 -26.55 -23.64 -9.86
CA LYS A 498 -26.92 -22.76 -10.99
C LYS A 498 -27.47 -21.41 -10.51
N HIS A 499 -28.27 -21.41 -9.45
CA HIS A 499 -28.83 -20.18 -8.87
C HIS A 499 -27.72 -19.35 -8.22
N PHE A 500 -26.77 -19.99 -7.54
CA PHE A 500 -25.66 -19.29 -6.92
C PHE A 500 -24.69 -18.68 -7.95
N TYR A 501 -24.48 -19.32 -9.10
CA TYR A 501 -23.78 -18.66 -10.22
C TYR A 501 -24.53 -17.45 -10.76
N LEU A 502 -25.87 -17.53 -10.89
CA LEU A 502 -26.68 -16.38 -11.27
C LEU A 502 -26.54 -15.23 -10.26
N PHE A 503 -26.66 -15.53 -8.96
CA PHE A 503 -26.50 -14.53 -7.90
C PHE A 503 -25.10 -13.94 -7.86
N LEU A 504 -24.06 -14.75 -8.06
CA LEU A 504 -22.69 -14.29 -8.17
C LEU A 504 -22.52 -13.30 -9.34
N LEU A 505 -22.96 -13.66 -10.54
CA LEU A 505 -22.84 -12.80 -11.71
C LEU A 505 -23.65 -11.50 -11.55
N LEU A 506 -24.86 -11.58 -10.99
CA LEU A 506 -25.67 -10.40 -10.67
C LEU A 506 -24.98 -9.51 -9.62
N SER A 507 -24.40 -10.10 -8.57
CA SER A 507 -23.68 -9.34 -7.54
C SER A 507 -22.47 -8.60 -8.10
N ILE A 508 -21.75 -9.20 -9.05
CA ILE A 508 -20.64 -8.55 -9.75
C ILE A 508 -21.13 -7.36 -10.58
N VAL A 509 -22.26 -7.52 -11.29
CA VAL A 509 -22.86 -6.43 -12.06
C VAL A 509 -23.34 -5.29 -11.15
N ILE A 510 -24.02 -5.62 -10.04
CA ILE A 510 -24.47 -4.63 -9.04
C ILE A 510 -23.26 -3.83 -8.53
N ASN A 511 -22.18 -4.51 -8.17
CA ASN A 511 -21.00 -3.83 -7.68
C ASN A 511 -20.29 -3.00 -8.76
N PHE A 512 -20.26 -3.46 -10.02
CA PHE A 512 -19.70 -2.68 -11.13
C PHE A 512 -20.43 -1.34 -11.32
N LEU A 513 -21.77 -1.37 -11.20
CA LEU A 513 -22.64 -0.20 -11.31
C LEU A 513 -22.59 0.68 -10.05
N MET A 514 -22.18 0.12 -8.91
CA MET A 514 -22.09 0.84 -7.64
C MET A 514 -21.11 2.02 -7.75
N LYS A 515 -21.49 3.13 -7.11
CA LYS A 515 -20.61 4.26 -6.82
C LYS A 515 -20.34 4.27 -5.32
N PRO A 516 -19.09 4.06 -4.86
CA PRO A 516 -18.75 4.14 -3.44
C PRO A 516 -19.24 5.44 -2.78
N SER A 517 -19.24 6.54 -3.55
CA SER A 517 -19.71 7.86 -3.11
C SER A 517 -21.22 7.94 -2.78
N SER A 518 -22.04 6.97 -3.18
CA SER A 518 -23.47 6.93 -2.85
C SER A 518 -23.75 6.47 -1.41
N PHE A 519 -22.79 5.84 -0.75
CA PHE A 519 -22.95 5.26 0.59
C PHE A 519 -22.25 6.07 1.69
N LEU A 520 -21.93 7.34 1.39
CA LEU A 520 -21.16 8.22 2.27
C LEU A 520 -22.00 8.94 3.32
N GLN A 521 -23.28 8.60 3.44
CA GLN A 521 -24.10 9.12 4.53
C GLN A 521 -23.65 8.52 5.86
N ASP A 522 -23.64 9.32 6.92
CA ASP A 522 -23.08 8.89 8.21
C ASP A 522 -23.88 7.82 8.93
N ALA A 523 -25.11 7.55 8.50
CA ALA A 523 -25.91 6.51 9.13
C ALA A 523 -25.26 5.13 8.93
N LEU A 524 -25.00 4.47 10.06
CA LEU A 524 -24.40 3.12 10.16
C LEU A 524 -25.05 2.11 9.20
N ILE A 525 -26.36 2.26 8.94
CA ILE A 525 -27.11 1.40 8.03
C ILE A 525 -26.57 1.40 6.60
N PHE A 526 -26.17 2.56 6.06
CA PHE A 526 -25.61 2.65 4.69
C PHE A 526 -24.24 2.01 4.61
N LYS A 527 -23.43 2.16 5.67
CA LYS A 527 -22.12 1.50 5.80
C LYS A 527 -22.28 -0.03 5.81
N ILE A 528 -23.25 -0.56 6.58
CA ILE A 528 -23.57 -1.99 6.60
C ILE A 528 -24.05 -2.48 5.24
N ILE A 529 -24.98 -1.76 4.59
CA ILE A 529 -25.50 -2.13 3.27
C ILE A 529 -24.37 -2.20 2.24
N ALA A 530 -23.48 -1.21 2.24
CA ALA A 530 -22.33 -1.21 1.34
C ALA A 530 -21.41 -2.41 1.58
N ILE A 531 -21.09 -2.72 2.84
CA ILE A 531 -20.28 -3.88 3.21
C ILE A 531 -20.92 -5.17 2.68
N LEU A 532 -22.23 -5.33 2.85
CA LEU A 532 -22.97 -6.49 2.35
C LEU A 532 -22.95 -6.58 0.82
N ILE A 533 -23.11 -5.45 0.11
CA ILE A 533 -23.06 -5.43 -1.36
C ILE A 533 -21.66 -5.82 -1.85
N VAL A 534 -20.61 -5.19 -1.31
CA VAL A 534 -19.20 -5.42 -1.68
C VAL A 534 -18.77 -6.85 -1.39
N SER A 535 -19.21 -7.43 -0.26
CA SER A 535 -18.86 -8.80 0.13
C SER A 535 -19.75 -9.88 -0.49
N SER A 536 -20.91 -9.53 -1.07
CA SER A 536 -21.84 -10.52 -1.62
C SER A 536 -21.24 -11.45 -2.70
N PRO A 537 -20.37 -11.00 -3.64
CA PRO A 537 -19.76 -11.91 -4.60
C PRO A 537 -18.84 -12.93 -3.91
N VAL A 538 -18.15 -12.54 -2.84
CA VAL A 538 -17.30 -13.44 -2.02
C VAL A 538 -18.15 -14.54 -1.40
N PHE A 539 -19.30 -14.19 -0.81
CA PHE A 539 -20.22 -15.18 -0.24
C PHE A 539 -20.73 -16.16 -1.29
N PHE A 540 -21.23 -15.67 -2.43
CA PHE A 540 -21.76 -16.54 -3.48
C PHE A 540 -20.67 -17.43 -4.10
N ALA A 541 -19.48 -16.89 -4.35
CA ALA A 541 -18.32 -17.67 -4.80
C ALA A 541 -17.92 -18.73 -3.76
N GLY A 542 -17.95 -18.38 -2.48
CA GLY A 542 -17.71 -19.30 -1.37
C GLY A 542 -18.72 -20.45 -1.34
N VAL A 543 -20.01 -20.17 -1.54
CA VAL A 543 -21.06 -21.21 -1.59
C VAL A 543 -20.85 -22.14 -2.79
N ILE A 544 -20.49 -21.61 -3.95
CA ILE A 544 -20.17 -22.40 -5.14
C ILE A 544 -18.96 -23.29 -4.87
N PHE A 545 -17.86 -22.72 -4.37
CA PHE A 545 -16.66 -23.45 -4.01
C PHE A 545 -16.98 -24.58 -3.02
N ALA A 546 -17.61 -24.25 -1.90
CA ALA A 546 -17.94 -25.22 -0.85
C ALA A 546 -18.87 -26.33 -1.35
N THR A 547 -19.85 -26.00 -2.21
CA THR A 547 -20.76 -26.99 -2.82
C THR A 547 -20.00 -27.95 -3.74
N SER A 548 -19.11 -27.43 -4.58
CA SER A 548 -18.25 -28.24 -5.45
C SER A 548 -17.26 -29.07 -4.63
N PHE A 549 -16.70 -28.50 -3.57
CA PHE A 549 -15.65 -29.10 -2.75
C PHE A 549 -16.15 -30.21 -1.84
N LYS A 550 -17.40 -30.11 -1.34
CA LYS A 550 -18.03 -31.10 -0.45
C LYS A 550 -18.02 -32.54 -0.99
N LYS A 551 -17.99 -32.71 -2.31
CA LYS A 551 -18.07 -34.02 -2.99
C LYS A 551 -16.72 -34.55 -3.49
N ILE A 552 -15.63 -33.86 -3.22
CA ILE A 552 -14.31 -34.19 -3.76
C ILE A 552 -13.61 -35.28 -2.93
N LYS A 553 -13.04 -36.26 -3.63
CA LYS A 553 -12.14 -37.28 -3.03
C LYS A 553 -10.68 -36.83 -3.01
N ASP A 554 -10.21 -36.19 -4.08
CA ASP A 554 -8.84 -35.66 -4.21
C ASP A 554 -8.75 -34.21 -3.73
N ILE A 555 -8.79 -34.03 -2.41
CA ILE A 555 -8.79 -32.71 -1.74
C ILE A 555 -7.57 -31.86 -2.13
N PRO A 556 -6.31 -32.34 -2.01
CA PRO A 556 -5.14 -31.49 -2.21
C PRO A 556 -5.03 -30.95 -3.62
N ASN A 557 -5.39 -31.76 -4.62
CA ASN A 557 -5.31 -31.33 -6.01
C ASN A 557 -6.35 -30.26 -6.36
N ARG A 558 -7.60 -30.43 -5.91
CA ARG A 558 -8.66 -29.42 -6.17
C ARG A 558 -8.38 -28.12 -5.42
N PHE A 559 -7.89 -28.22 -4.18
CA PHE A 559 -7.48 -27.06 -3.40
C PHE A 559 -6.26 -26.36 -4.02
N GLY A 560 -5.24 -27.12 -4.43
CA GLY A 560 -4.06 -26.61 -5.14
C GLY A 560 -4.41 -25.94 -6.46
N SER A 561 -5.35 -26.52 -7.23
CA SER A 561 -5.88 -25.90 -8.45
C SER A 561 -6.49 -24.53 -8.16
N ASN A 562 -7.24 -24.39 -7.07
CA ASN A 562 -7.83 -23.12 -6.64
C ASN A 562 -6.75 -22.09 -6.27
N ILE A 563 -5.73 -22.48 -5.50
CA ILE A 563 -4.62 -21.58 -5.14
C ILE A 563 -3.82 -21.15 -6.38
N LEU A 564 -3.54 -22.05 -7.31
CA LEU A 564 -2.89 -21.70 -8.58
C LEU A 564 -3.73 -20.72 -9.41
N GLY A 565 -5.06 -20.89 -9.36
CA GLY A 565 -6.02 -19.93 -9.88
C GLY A 565 -5.85 -18.55 -9.27
N ALA A 566 -5.74 -18.48 -7.95
CA ALA A 566 -5.50 -17.22 -7.24
C ALA A 566 -4.20 -16.55 -7.71
N VAL A 567 -3.10 -17.28 -7.96
CA VAL A 567 -1.87 -16.70 -8.55
C VAL A 567 -2.16 -15.99 -9.88
N LEU A 568 -2.96 -16.60 -10.76
CA LEU A 568 -3.40 -15.94 -12.00
C LEU A 568 -4.28 -14.72 -11.70
N GLY A 569 -5.22 -14.82 -10.76
CA GLY A 569 -6.05 -13.70 -10.33
C GLY A 569 -5.23 -12.49 -9.86
N GLY A 570 -4.13 -12.74 -9.13
CA GLY A 570 -3.24 -11.71 -8.63
C GLY A 570 -2.43 -11.06 -9.76
N ALA A 571 -2.00 -11.85 -10.74
CA ALA A 571 -1.39 -11.30 -11.95
C ALA A 571 -2.39 -10.48 -12.79
N LEU A 572 -3.66 -10.91 -12.84
CA LEU A 572 -4.74 -10.22 -13.54
C LEU A 572 -5.15 -8.92 -12.84
N GLU A 573 -4.91 -8.75 -11.53
CA GLU A 573 -5.18 -7.49 -10.80
C GLU A 573 -4.44 -6.30 -11.45
N TYR A 574 -3.22 -6.51 -11.94
CA TYR A 574 -2.42 -5.48 -12.61
C TYR A 574 -3.02 -4.99 -13.94
N SER A 575 -4.03 -5.67 -14.48
CA SER A 575 -4.81 -5.14 -15.60
C SER A 575 -5.59 -3.87 -15.23
N SER A 576 -5.73 -3.56 -13.94
CA SER A 576 -6.24 -2.28 -13.43
C SER A 576 -5.44 -1.08 -13.95
N LEU A 577 -4.13 -1.25 -14.19
CA LEU A 577 -3.26 -0.24 -14.81
C LEU A 577 -3.72 0.14 -16.23
N LEU A 578 -4.54 -0.70 -16.87
CA LEU A 578 -5.06 -0.51 -18.23
C LEU A 578 -6.51 -0.03 -18.21
N PHE A 579 -7.34 -0.78 -17.49
CA PHE A 579 -8.79 -0.68 -17.54
C PHE A 579 -9.36 0.12 -16.35
N GLY A 580 -8.53 0.47 -15.37
CA GLY A 580 -8.99 0.96 -14.07
C GLY A 580 -9.50 -0.15 -13.17
N ILE A 581 -9.76 0.18 -11.91
CA ILE A 581 -10.19 -0.75 -10.86
C ILE A 581 -11.53 -1.39 -11.21
N LYS A 582 -12.50 -0.66 -11.80
CA LYS A 582 -13.77 -1.23 -12.25
C LYS A 582 -13.61 -2.26 -13.36
N GLY A 583 -12.53 -2.19 -14.16
CA GLY A 583 -12.22 -3.19 -15.18
C GLY A 583 -12.03 -4.60 -14.62
N LEU A 584 -11.59 -4.70 -13.35
CA LEU A 584 -11.40 -5.98 -12.67
C LEU A 584 -12.71 -6.76 -12.52
N TYR A 585 -13.86 -6.08 -12.42
CA TYR A 585 -15.15 -6.77 -12.37
C TYR A 585 -15.48 -7.48 -13.67
N ILE A 586 -15.10 -6.92 -14.82
CA ILE A 586 -15.33 -7.56 -16.11
C ILE A 586 -14.50 -8.84 -16.19
N ILE A 587 -13.26 -8.80 -15.72
CA ILE A 587 -12.37 -9.96 -15.70
C ILE A 587 -12.87 -11.01 -14.70
N ALA A 588 -13.31 -10.60 -13.51
CA ALA A 588 -13.93 -11.49 -12.53
C ALA A 588 -15.20 -12.14 -13.11
N PHE A 589 -16.05 -11.37 -13.80
CA PHE A 589 -17.26 -11.88 -14.45
C PHE A 589 -16.94 -12.97 -15.48
N VAL A 590 -15.97 -12.71 -16.37
CA VAL A 590 -15.53 -13.68 -17.38
C VAL A 590 -14.93 -14.93 -16.74
N THR A 591 -14.07 -14.79 -15.73
CA THR A 591 -13.46 -15.94 -15.03
C THR A 591 -14.51 -16.82 -14.35
N TYR A 592 -15.53 -16.25 -13.72
CA TYR A 592 -16.62 -17.04 -13.15
C TYR A 592 -17.52 -17.71 -14.20
N ILE A 593 -17.73 -17.09 -15.36
CA ILE A 593 -18.39 -17.76 -16.50
C ILE A 593 -17.59 -18.96 -16.97
N LEU A 594 -16.27 -18.83 -17.12
CA LEU A 594 -15.40 -19.95 -17.50
C LEU A 594 -15.50 -21.09 -16.47
N SER A 595 -15.47 -20.76 -15.18
CA SER A 595 -15.69 -21.72 -14.10
C SER A 595 -17.03 -22.45 -14.21
N TYR A 596 -18.11 -21.74 -14.56
CA TYR A 596 -19.46 -22.31 -14.75
C TYR A 596 -19.59 -23.22 -15.96
N ILE A 597 -18.89 -22.91 -17.06
CA ILE A 597 -18.87 -23.78 -18.24
C ILE A 597 -18.12 -25.08 -17.90
N LEU A 598 -17.04 -24.97 -17.12
CA LEU A 598 -16.14 -26.07 -16.81
C LEU A 598 -16.63 -26.99 -15.69
N ILE A 599 -17.57 -26.57 -14.84
CA ILE A 599 -18.22 -27.48 -13.87
C ILE A 599 -19.25 -28.40 -14.53
N ARG A 600 -19.73 -28.04 -15.72
CA ARG A 600 -20.74 -28.81 -16.48
C ARG A 600 -20.12 -29.92 -17.33
N ARG A 601 -18.79 -29.88 -17.52
CA ARG A 601 -18.00 -30.93 -18.16
C ARG A 601 -17.45 -31.85 -17.07
#